data_AF-A0A2S2KQK0-F1
#
_entry.id   AF-A0A2S2KQK0-F1
#
_cell.length_a   1.000
_cell.length_b   1.000
_cell.length_c   1.000
_cell.angle_alpha   90.00
_cell.angle_beta   90.00
_cell.angle_gamma   90.00
#
_symmetry.space_group_name_H-M   'P 1'
#
loop_
_entity.id
_entity.type
_entity.pdbx_description
1 polymer ?
#
loop_
_entity_poly.entity_id
_entity_poly.type
_entity_poly.pdbx_seq_one_letter_code
_entity_poly.pdbx_strand_id
1 'polypeptide(L)'
;MYKNLETKSENIDNLFGEFIKPVSHKDKINFNKISINELINQSVENAINDVVSNTINTKIIITESENIREIAEKCKKFFQDSDFGTFEYIQRAGRSNFKVVHKSGINGTKFLKKFFEKMFTIHLKNYSIHTISNENSLCVIFR
;
A
#
# COMPACT_ATOMS: atom_id res chain seq x y z
N MET A 1 55.16 28.07 39.51
CA MET A 1 55.20 26.92 38.58
C MET A 1 53.83 26.81 37.91
N TYR A 2 53.68 27.34 36.69
CA TYR A 2 52.44 27.17 35.90
C TYR A 2 52.70 26.08 34.86
N LYS A 3 51.90 25.02 34.85
CA LYS A 3 51.92 23.96 33.84
C LYS A 3 51.17 24.46 32.60
N ASN A 4 51.86 24.57 31.47
CA ASN A 4 51.25 24.73 30.16
C ASN A 4 50.48 23.45 29.80
N LEU A 5 49.17 23.58 29.61
CA LEU A 5 48.34 22.58 28.94
C LEU A 5 48.30 22.96 27.46
N GLU A 6 49.21 22.37 26.67
CA GLU A 6 49.09 22.35 25.21
C GLU A 6 48.04 21.30 24.84
N THR A 7 46.80 21.73 24.65
CA THR A 7 45.78 20.92 23.98
C THR A 7 46.08 20.89 22.49
N LYS A 8 46.41 19.70 21.98
CA LYS A 8 46.48 19.35 20.57
C LYS A 8 45.21 19.84 19.85
N SER A 9 45.38 20.82 18.97
CA SER A 9 44.41 21.13 17.92
C SER A 9 44.45 19.98 16.91
N GLU A 10 43.59 18.98 17.09
CA GLU A 10 43.33 17.98 16.06
C GLU A 10 42.59 18.67 14.91
N ASN A 11 43.37 18.90 13.85
CA ASN A 11 43.06 19.43 12.54
C ASN A 11 41.60 19.20 12.08
N ILE A 12 40.73 20.18 12.33
CA ILE A 12 39.36 20.26 11.79
C ILE A 12 39.35 20.13 10.26
N ASP A 13 40.45 20.50 9.62
CA ASP A 13 40.63 20.46 8.17
C ASP A 13 40.56 19.04 7.57
N ASN A 14 40.81 17.98 8.35
CA ASN A 14 40.69 16.60 7.86
C ASN A 14 39.24 16.11 7.77
N LEU A 15 38.31 16.69 8.54
CA LEU A 15 36.90 16.28 8.53
C LEU A 15 36.13 16.79 7.30
N PHE A 16 36.62 17.87 6.67
CA PHE A 16 35.97 18.49 5.52
C PHE A 16 36.73 18.30 4.20
N GLY A 17 37.87 17.59 4.22
CA GLY A 17 38.68 17.35 3.02
C GLY A 17 37.94 16.65 1.88
N GLU A 18 36.91 15.86 2.17
CA GLU A 18 36.05 15.23 1.15
C GLU A 18 35.11 16.21 0.45
N PHE A 19 34.71 17.31 1.12
CA PHE A 19 33.87 18.36 0.53
C PHE A 19 34.65 19.36 -0.35
N ILE A 20 35.97 19.39 -0.20
CA ILE A 20 36.86 20.27 -0.98
C ILE A 20 37.21 19.64 -2.34
N LYS A 21 36.97 18.34 -2.53
CA LYS A 21 37.19 17.69 -3.82
C LYS A 21 36.22 18.26 -4.85
N PRO A 22 36.71 18.87 -5.95
CA PRO A 22 35.84 19.35 -7.00
C PRO A 22 35.08 18.16 -7.59
N VAL A 23 33.75 18.21 -7.54
CA VAL A 23 32.91 17.21 -8.21
C VAL A 23 33.21 17.28 -9.70
N SER A 24 33.77 16.20 -10.24
CA SER A 24 34.10 16.11 -11.65
C SER A 24 32.81 16.13 -12.47
N HIS A 25 32.66 17.07 -13.39
CA HIS A 25 31.52 17.14 -14.32
C HIS A 25 31.33 15.86 -15.17
N LYS A 26 32.28 14.92 -15.14
CA LYS A 26 32.23 13.64 -15.83
C LYS A 26 31.62 12.51 -15.01
N ASP A 27 31.30 12.74 -13.74
CA ASP A 27 30.47 11.83 -12.98
C ASP A 27 29.05 11.95 -13.54
N LYS A 28 28.78 11.16 -14.59
CA LYS A 28 27.42 10.93 -15.09
C LYS A 28 26.66 10.30 -13.93
N ILE A 29 26.02 11.14 -13.12
CA ILE A 29 25.03 10.69 -12.15
C ILE A 29 23.94 10.05 -13.00
N ASN A 30 23.97 8.73 -13.04
CA ASN A 30 22.99 7.93 -13.74
C ASN A 30 21.74 7.94 -12.86
N PHE A 31 21.06 9.09 -12.80
CA PHE A 31 19.70 9.14 -12.32
C PHE A 31 18.91 8.26 -13.28
N ASN A 32 18.65 7.01 -12.92
CA ASN A 32 17.42 6.37 -13.33
C ASN A 32 16.33 7.39 -12.99
N LYS A 33 15.83 8.10 -14.00
CA LYS A 33 14.82 9.16 -13.85
C LYS A 33 13.50 8.47 -13.54
N ILE A 34 13.41 7.92 -12.33
CA ILE A 34 12.14 7.51 -11.76
C ILE A 34 11.46 8.82 -11.39
N SER A 35 10.30 9.06 -11.99
CA SER A 35 9.50 10.24 -11.70
C SER A 35 9.00 10.18 -10.25
N ILE A 36 8.80 11.34 -9.62
CA ILE A 36 8.19 11.42 -8.29
C ILE A 36 6.84 10.69 -8.27
N ASN A 37 6.09 10.76 -9.36
CA ASN A 37 4.81 10.06 -9.51
C ASN A 37 4.96 8.53 -9.46
N GLU A 38 6.00 7.97 -10.07
CA GLU A 38 6.28 6.53 -9.99
C GLU A 38 6.64 6.12 -8.56
N LEU A 39 7.45 6.91 -7.85
CA LEU A 39 7.78 6.63 -6.44
C LEU A 39 6.55 6.67 -5.53
N ILE A 40 5.67 7.66 -5.72
CA ILE A 40 4.41 7.76 -4.97
C ILE A 40 3.51 6.56 -5.29
N ASN A 41 3.36 6.22 -6.56
CA ASN A 41 2.51 5.09 -6.98
C ASN A 41 3.02 3.76 -6.40
N GLN A 42 4.33 3.51 -6.43
CA GLN A 42 4.94 2.34 -5.82
C GLN A 42 4.71 2.29 -4.31
N SER A 43 4.89 3.42 -3.62
CA SER A 43 4.68 3.49 -2.17
C SER A 43 3.22 3.21 -1.79
N VAL A 44 2.27 3.77 -2.54
CA VAL A 44 0.83 3.50 -2.36
C VAL A 44 0.51 2.03 -2.64
N GLU A 45 1.07 1.44 -3.70
CA GLU A 45 0.84 0.03 -4.02
C GLU A 45 1.38 -0.90 -2.92
N ASN A 46 2.57 -0.62 -2.39
CA ASN A 46 3.15 -1.38 -1.28
C ASN A 46 2.27 -1.30 -0.03
N ALA A 47 1.81 -0.09 0.34
CA ALA A 47 0.92 0.08 1.47
C ALA A 47 -0.40 -0.70 1.31
N ILE A 48 -0.97 -0.72 0.10
CA ILE A 48 -2.17 -1.51 -0.19
C ILE A 48 -1.88 -3.01 -0.06
N ASN A 49 -0.75 -3.48 -0.56
CA ASN A 49 -0.35 -4.89 -0.45
C ASN A 49 -0.23 -5.33 1.01
N ASP A 50 0.38 -4.48 1.84
CA ASP A 50 0.53 -4.74 3.27
C ASP A 50 -0.82 -4.79 3.97
N VAL A 51 -1.71 -3.83 3.68
CA VAL A 51 -3.07 -3.80 4.23
C VAL A 51 -3.85 -5.05 3.83
N VAL A 52 -3.83 -5.43 2.56
CA VAL A 52 -4.55 -6.62 2.07
C VAL A 52 -4.00 -7.90 2.72
N SER A 53 -2.67 -8.04 2.77
CA SER A 53 -2.02 -9.24 3.34
C SER A 53 -2.27 -9.35 4.84
N ASN A 54 -2.30 -8.24 5.57
CA ASN A 54 -2.63 -8.20 6.99
C ASN A 54 -4.11 -8.47 7.25
N THR A 55 -5.00 -7.99 6.37
CA THR A 55 -6.45 -8.17 6.50
C THR A 55 -6.84 -9.62 6.21
N ILE A 56 -6.23 -10.21 5.18
CA ILE A 56 -6.54 -11.54 4.67
C ILE A 56 -5.26 -12.36 4.76
N ASN A 57 -4.83 -12.63 6.01
CA ASN A 57 -3.68 -13.48 6.29
C ASN A 57 -4.04 -14.95 6.03
N THR A 58 -4.12 -15.34 4.75
CA THR A 58 -4.39 -16.73 4.39
C THR A 58 -3.47 -17.16 3.24
N LYS A 59 -2.64 -18.18 3.52
CA LYS A 59 -1.95 -19.01 2.50
C LYS A 59 -2.95 -19.85 1.68
N ILE A 60 -4.24 -19.55 1.75
CA ILE A 60 -5.34 -20.37 1.25
C ILE A 60 -5.79 -19.75 -0.06
N ILE A 61 -5.60 -20.49 -1.15
CA ILE A 61 -6.23 -20.21 -2.44
C ILE A 61 -7.71 -20.50 -2.24
N ILE A 62 -8.58 -19.51 -2.46
CA ILE A 62 -10.03 -19.68 -2.24
C ILE A 62 -10.59 -20.48 -3.41
N THR A 63 -10.87 -21.74 -3.17
CA THR A 63 -11.51 -22.64 -4.15
C THR A 63 -12.97 -22.94 -3.81
N GLU A 64 -13.47 -22.48 -2.65
CA GLU A 64 -14.77 -22.89 -2.11
C GLU A 64 -15.55 -21.73 -1.50
N SER A 65 -16.88 -21.85 -1.49
CA SER A 65 -17.81 -20.84 -0.98
C SER A 65 -17.63 -20.50 0.50
N GLU A 66 -17.19 -21.47 1.31
CA GLU A 66 -16.93 -21.28 2.74
C GLU A 66 -15.78 -20.29 2.99
N ASN A 67 -14.74 -20.32 2.15
CA ASN A 67 -13.60 -19.41 2.21
C ASN A 67 -13.97 -17.96 1.85
N ILE A 68 -14.98 -17.74 0.98
CA ILE A 68 -15.44 -16.40 0.63
C ILE A 68 -16.12 -15.73 1.84
N ARG A 69 -16.90 -16.51 2.61
CA ARG A 69 -17.61 -15.98 3.78
C ARG A 69 -16.63 -15.56 4.88
N GLU A 70 -15.58 -16.33 5.12
CA GLU A 70 -14.53 -15.95 6.08
C GLU A 70 -13.87 -14.63 5.69
N ILE A 71 -13.59 -14.45 4.39
CA ILE A 71 -12.98 -13.21 3.88
C ILE A 71 -13.94 -12.04 3.97
N ALA A 72 -15.22 -12.26 3.70
CA ALA A 72 -16.23 -11.23 3.91
C ALA A 72 -16.23 -10.75 5.37
N GLU A 73 -16.14 -11.63 6.35
CA GLU A 73 -16.06 -11.24 7.77
C GLU A 73 -14.76 -10.50 8.11
N LYS A 74 -13.61 -10.91 7.53
CA LYS A 74 -12.33 -10.17 7.70
C LYS A 74 -12.39 -8.76 7.11
N CYS A 75 -12.93 -8.63 5.89
CA CYS A 75 -13.17 -7.33 5.25
C CYS A 75 -14.11 -6.48 6.12
N LYS A 76 -15.22 -7.06 6.57
CA LYS A 76 -16.19 -6.37 7.44
C LYS A 76 -15.51 -5.82 8.69
N LYS A 77 -14.73 -6.66 9.39
CA LYS A 77 -13.99 -6.26 10.58
C LYS A 77 -12.98 -5.15 10.27
N PHE A 78 -12.20 -5.28 9.19
CA PHE A 78 -11.26 -4.25 8.78
C PHE A 78 -11.93 -2.89 8.59
N PHE A 79 -13.02 -2.83 7.80
CA PHE A 79 -13.70 -1.56 7.53
C PHE A 79 -14.37 -0.96 8.76
N GLN A 80 -14.82 -1.80 9.70
CA GLN A 80 -15.35 -1.38 11.00
C GLN A 80 -14.24 -0.83 11.92
N ASP A 81 -13.14 -1.57 12.08
CA ASP A 81 -12.01 -1.20 12.94
C ASP A 81 -11.30 0.06 12.42
N SER A 82 -11.30 0.28 11.10
CA SER A 82 -10.69 1.46 10.48
C SER A 82 -11.62 2.68 10.39
N ASP A 83 -12.88 2.57 10.82
CA ASP A 83 -13.94 3.58 10.62
C ASP A 83 -14.00 4.12 9.17
N PHE A 84 -13.76 3.24 8.20
CA PHE A 84 -13.66 3.66 6.79
C PHE A 84 -15.06 3.75 6.16
N GLY A 85 -15.98 2.90 6.60
CA GLY A 85 -17.33 2.85 6.09
C GLY A 85 -18.06 1.55 6.40
N THR A 86 -19.22 1.37 5.79
CA THR A 86 -20.05 0.18 5.96
C THR A 86 -19.73 -0.83 4.87
N PHE A 87 -19.42 -2.06 5.27
CA PHE A 87 -19.24 -3.20 4.37
C PHE A 87 -20.45 -4.15 4.43
N GLU A 88 -20.93 -4.57 3.27
CA GLU A 88 -22.01 -5.53 3.08
C GLU A 88 -21.53 -6.67 2.17
N TYR A 89 -21.77 -7.91 2.59
CA TYR A 89 -21.60 -9.11 1.76
C TYR A 89 -22.94 -9.79 1.50
N ILE A 90 -23.22 -10.07 0.23
CA ILE A 90 -24.44 -10.78 -0.19
C ILE A 90 -24.03 -11.91 -1.13
N GLN A 91 -24.48 -13.13 -0.85
CA GLN A 91 -24.36 -14.28 -1.75
C GLN A 91 -25.75 -14.79 -2.13
N ARG A 92 -26.07 -14.78 -3.43
CA ARG A 92 -27.34 -15.32 -3.96
C ARG A 92 -27.13 -15.94 -5.34
N ALA A 93 -27.71 -17.11 -5.56
CA ALA A 93 -27.75 -17.79 -6.86
C ALA A 93 -26.37 -17.89 -7.56
N GLY A 94 -25.34 -18.29 -6.82
CA GLY A 94 -23.97 -18.43 -7.35
C GLY A 94 -23.25 -17.12 -7.65
N ARG A 95 -23.78 -15.97 -7.20
CA ARG A 95 -23.13 -14.66 -7.29
C ARG A 95 -22.83 -14.13 -5.89
N SER A 96 -21.65 -13.55 -5.74
CA SER A 96 -21.17 -12.91 -4.52
C SER A 96 -20.96 -11.42 -4.78
N ASN A 97 -21.42 -10.59 -3.85
CA ASN A 97 -21.30 -9.14 -3.92
C ASN A 97 -20.61 -8.61 -2.67
N PHE A 98 -19.50 -7.90 -2.85
CA PHE A 98 -18.85 -7.09 -1.82
C PHE A 98 -19.18 -5.63 -2.06
N LYS A 99 -19.87 -4.99 -1.13
CA LYS A 99 -20.27 -3.58 -1.24
C LYS A 99 -19.71 -2.80 -0.08
N VAL A 100 -19.07 -1.66 -0.37
CA VAL A 100 -18.62 -0.69 0.62
C VAL A 100 -19.24 0.66 0.33
N VAL A 101 -19.75 1.30 1.38
CA VAL A 101 -20.19 2.71 1.36
C VAL A 101 -19.30 3.47 2.34
N HIS A 102 -18.68 4.56 1.89
CA HIS A 102 -17.70 5.34 2.66
C HIS A 102 -17.93 6.84 2.49
N LYS A 103 -17.22 7.65 3.28
CA LYS A 103 -17.31 9.13 3.23
C LYS A 103 -16.08 9.81 2.62
N SER A 104 -15.07 9.04 2.23
CA SER A 104 -13.77 9.56 1.78
C SER A 104 -13.70 10.05 0.32
N GLY A 105 -14.86 10.25 -0.32
CA GLY A 105 -14.96 10.74 -1.70
C GLY A 105 -14.22 9.87 -2.73
N ILE A 106 -13.95 10.45 -3.91
CA ILE A 106 -13.40 9.71 -5.06
C ILE A 106 -12.08 8.98 -4.77
N ASN A 107 -11.28 9.48 -3.83
CA ASN A 107 -10.02 8.84 -3.42
C ASN A 107 -10.29 7.58 -2.59
N GLY A 108 -11.32 7.59 -1.74
CA GLY A 108 -11.80 6.38 -1.07
C GLY A 108 -12.23 5.30 -2.06
N THR A 109 -13.00 5.68 -3.08
CA THR A 109 -13.40 4.73 -4.14
C THR A 109 -12.20 4.17 -4.89
N LYS A 110 -11.21 5.00 -5.22
CA LYS A 110 -9.97 4.56 -5.87
C LYS A 110 -9.17 3.59 -4.99
N PHE A 111 -9.07 3.87 -3.70
CA PHE A 111 -8.45 2.97 -2.73
C PHE A 111 -9.17 1.63 -2.70
N LEU A 112 -10.50 1.64 -2.54
CA LEU A 112 -11.31 0.41 -2.51
C LEU A 112 -11.15 -0.42 -3.78
N LYS A 113 -11.15 0.24 -4.94
CA LYS A 113 -10.97 -0.44 -6.22
C LYS A 113 -9.64 -1.21 -6.23
N LYS A 114 -8.54 -0.54 -5.84
CA LYS A 114 -7.22 -1.19 -5.76
C LYS A 114 -7.14 -2.27 -4.68
N PHE A 115 -7.71 -2.01 -3.50
CA PHE A 115 -7.77 -2.97 -2.39
C PHE A 115 -8.42 -4.28 -2.85
N PHE A 116 -9.60 -4.17 -3.46
CA PHE A 116 -10.34 -5.30 -3.95
C PHE A 116 -9.65 -5.97 -5.14
N GLU A 117 -9.18 -5.22 -6.15
CA GLU A 117 -8.41 -5.77 -7.28
C GLU A 117 -7.23 -6.61 -6.80
N LYS A 118 -6.48 -6.13 -5.80
CA LYS A 118 -5.36 -6.88 -5.23
C LYS A 118 -5.82 -8.11 -4.47
N MET A 119 -6.83 -7.99 -3.62
CA MET A 119 -7.44 -9.11 -2.90
C MET A 119 -7.89 -10.21 -3.87
N PHE A 120 -8.61 -9.85 -4.93
CA PHE A 120 -9.09 -10.77 -5.93
C PHE A 120 -7.94 -11.43 -6.72
N THR A 121 -6.91 -10.66 -7.07
CA THR A 121 -5.72 -11.17 -7.77
C THR A 121 -4.98 -12.20 -6.93
N ILE A 122 -4.91 -12.03 -5.61
CA ILE A 122 -4.21 -12.95 -4.72
C ILE A 122 -5.08 -14.19 -4.46
N HIS A 123 -6.35 -14.01 -4.14
CA HIS A 123 -7.15 -15.06 -3.53
C HIS A 123 -8.28 -15.62 -4.40
N LEU A 124 -8.78 -14.88 -5.40
CA LEU A 124 -9.97 -15.22 -6.22
C LEU A 124 -9.65 -15.25 -7.72
N LYS A 125 -8.47 -15.77 -8.11
CA LYS A 125 -7.98 -15.75 -9.50
C LYS A 125 -8.90 -16.37 -10.55
N ASN A 126 -9.76 -17.31 -10.16
CA ASN A 126 -10.66 -18.04 -11.07
C ASN A 126 -12.07 -17.44 -11.16
N TYR A 127 -12.32 -16.31 -10.48
CA TYR A 127 -13.62 -15.67 -10.46
C TYR A 127 -13.74 -14.61 -11.55
N SER A 128 -14.90 -14.55 -12.19
CA SER A 128 -15.30 -13.47 -13.10
C SER A 128 -15.74 -12.27 -12.28
N ILE A 129 -15.04 -11.14 -12.40
CA ILE A 129 -15.25 -9.96 -11.55
C ILE A 129 -15.83 -8.79 -12.35
N HIS A 130 -16.80 -8.10 -11.77
CA HIS A 130 -17.38 -6.86 -12.29
C HIS A 130 -17.48 -5.82 -11.18
N THR A 131 -17.04 -4.59 -11.44
CA THR A 131 -17.02 -3.51 -10.45
C THR A 131 -17.94 -2.38 -10.87
N ILE A 132 -18.79 -1.93 -9.95
CA ILE A 132 -19.67 -0.78 -10.09
C ILE A 132 -19.32 0.20 -8.98
N SER A 133 -19.11 1.48 -9.29
CA SER A 133 -18.68 2.46 -8.29
C SER A 133 -19.21 3.85 -8.58
N ASN A 134 -19.34 4.66 -7.52
CA ASN A 134 -19.51 6.10 -7.59
C ASN A 134 -18.52 6.78 -6.61
N GLU A 135 -18.70 8.07 -6.35
CA GLU A 135 -17.80 8.83 -5.48
C GLU A 135 -17.70 8.29 -4.04
N ASN A 136 -18.74 7.65 -3.51
CA ASN A 136 -18.83 7.27 -2.10
C ASN A 136 -19.16 5.80 -1.88
N SER A 137 -19.10 4.99 -2.94
CA SER A 137 -19.39 3.57 -2.85
C SER A 137 -18.74 2.78 -3.97
N LEU A 138 -18.46 1.52 -3.65
CA LEU A 138 -17.97 0.54 -4.59
C LEU A 138 -18.60 -0.82 -4.30
N CYS A 139 -19.09 -1.47 -5.35
CA CYS A 139 -19.67 -2.79 -5.33
C CYS A 139 -18.89 -3.68 -6.30
N VAL A 140 -18.34 -4.78 -5.81
CA VAL A 140 -17.71 -5.81 -6.62
C VAL A 140 -18.57 -7.05 -6.64
N ILE A 141 -18.97 -7.44 -7.84
CA ILE A 141 -19.76 -8.62 -8.15
C ILE A 141 -18.81 -9.66 -8.71
N PHE A 142 -18.81 -10.87 -8.15
CA PHE A 142 -17.96 -11.96 -8.60
C PHE A 142 -18.68 -13.30 -8.59
N ARG A 143 -18.29 -14.17 -9.53
CA ARG A 143 -18.86 -15.50 -9.76
C ARG A 143 -17.78 -16.48 -10.18
#